data_AF-A0A0C1RPH3-F1
#
_entry.id   AF-A0A0C1RPH3-F1
#
_cell.length_a   1.000
_cell.length_b   1.000
_cell.length_c   1.000
_cell.angle_alpha   90.00
_cell.angle_beta   90.00
_cell.angle_gamma   90.00
#
_symmetry.space_group_name_H-M   'P 1'
#
loop_
_entity.id
_entity.type
_entity.pdbx_description
1 polymer ?
#
loop_
_entity_poly.entity_id
_entity_poly.type
_entity_poly.pdbx_seq_one_letter_code
_entity_poly.pdbx_strand_id
1 'polypeptide(L)'
;MLRRILISGSIAAVGCAIVSYGVISLPCELASKDTVCQASRVNRALDSWKFGFIVGSLVGLIWNPRHRLISGFQPVHLSVASLMTLSLYFSISQGTGVSSISLKDRVSTGSYSPKLSAFLATIRWAETGTSEPESYRKLVFNGTFDDFSTHPQKKQCAPINGKRVCSTASGAYQMLNRSWQDLAPKLNLKDFSPASQDKMAIEYIRRNNALDDVEAGRFDTAVCKVGRVWASLICNNYRQPQKSLAELRSVYQKNVEKYRVIN
;
A
#
# COMPACT_ATOMS: atom_id res chain seq x y z
N MET A 1 -72.43 -1.60 13.21
CA MET A 1 -71.59 -2.65 13.86
C MET A 1 -70.19 -2.67 13.25
N LEU A 2 -69.44 -1.57 13.36
CA LEU A 2 -68.04 -1.48 12.88
C LEU A 2 -67.29 -0.53 13.82
N ARG A 3 -67.27 -0.89 15.09
CA ARG A 3 -66.52 -0.21 16.15
C ARG A 3 -66.02 -1.26 17.14
N ARG A 4 -65.28 -2.26 16.61
CA ARG A 4 -64.57 -3.33 17.34
C ARG A 4 -63.60 -4.16 16.46
N ILE A 5 -63.10 -3.58 15.36
CA ILE A 5 -61.98 -4.14 14.56
C ILE A 5 -60.97 -3.02 14.26
N LEU A 6 -60.66 -2.27 15.31
CA LEU A 6 -59.44 -1.49 15.47
C LEU A 6 -58.99 -1.92 16.87
N ILE A 7 -57.72 -2.29 17.04
CA ILE A 7 -57.14 -3.09 18.15
C ILE A 7 -57.12 -4.61 17.89
N SER A 8 -56.44 -5.03 16.81
CA SER A 8 -55.74 -6.32 16.74
C SER A 8 -54.62 -6.39 15.68
N GLY A 9 -54.30 -5.27 15.02
CA GLY A 9 -53.30 -5.19 13.95
C GLY A 9 -52.03 -4.38 14.31
N SER A 10 -51.71 -4.26 15.60
CA SER A 10 -50.55 -3.47 16.07
C SER A 10 -49.68 -4.20 17.10
N ILE A 11 -49.89 -5.51 17.29
CA ILE A 11 -49.09 -6.36 18.19
C ILE A 11 -48.78 -7.67 17.47
N ALA A 12 -47.98 -7.62 16.39
CA ALA A 12 -47.33 -8.78 15.77
C ALA A 12 -46.30 -8.35 14.71
N ALA A 13 -45.46 -7.38 15.04
CA ALA A 13 -44.14 -7.18 14.40
C ALA A 13 -43.19 -6.45 15.38
N VAL A 14 -43.39 -6.67 16.68
CA VAL A 14 -42.38 -6.50 17.72
C VAL A 14 -42.00 -7.93 18.09
N GLY A 15 -40.98 -8.45 17.41
CA GLY A 15 -40.58 -9.84 17.55
C GLY A 15 -39.98 -10.47 16.29
N CYS A 16 -39.11 -9.76 15.55
CA CYS A 16 -38.07 -10.38 14.72
C CYS A 16 -37.09 -9.32 14.15
N ALA A 17 -36.58 -8.44 15.02
CA ALA A 17 -35.47 -7.53 14.71
C ALA A 17 -34.45 -7.47 15.85
N ILE A 18 -34.30 -8.58 16.58
CA ILE A 18 -33.26 -8.79 17.59
C ILE A 18 -32.68 -10.18 17.32
N VAL A 19 -31.79 -10.27 16.33
CA VAL A 19 -30.59 -11.15 16.27
C VAL A 19 -29.91 -10.79 14.93
N SER A 20 -29.13 -9.69 14.88
CA SER A 20 -28.08 -9.44 13.84
C SER A 20 -27.32 -8.13 14.02
N TYR A 21 -27.39 -7.48 15.18
CA TYR A 21 -26.46 -6.40 15.54
C TYR A 21 -25.71 -6.79 16.81
N GLY A 22 -24.83 -7.78 16.67
CA GLY A 22 -23.76 -8.05 17.62
C GLY A 22 -22.45 -7.50 17.06
N VAL A 23 -22.12 -6.26 17.41
CA VAL A 23 -20.93 -5.84 18.17
C VAL A 23 -21.02 -4.32 18.23
N ILE A 24 -21.58 -3.85 19.35
CA ILE A 24 -21.45 -2.47 19.81
C ILE A 24 -20.05 -2.38 20.41
N SER A 25 -19.14 -1.67 19.76
CA SER A 25 -17.93 -1.17 20.40
C SER A 25 -18.33 0.11 21.15
N LEU A 26 -18.53 -0.02 22.46
CA LEU A 26 -18.85 1.07 23.38
C LEU A 26 -17.76 2.17 23.35
N PRO A 27 -18.12 3.44 23.56
CA PRO A 27 -17.16 4.49 23.83
C PRO A 27 -16.51 4.23 25.20
N CYS A 28 -15.19 4.35 25.26
CA CYS A 28 -14.41 4.20 26.48
C CYS A 28 -14.33 5.58 27.16
N GLU A 29 -15.07 5.78 28.26
CA GLU A 29 -14.86 6.92 29.16
C GLU A 29 -14.46 6.43 30.56
N LEU A 30 -13.25 6.86 30.97
CA LEU A 30 -12.77 7.16 32.33
C LEU A 30 -12.60 6.00 33.35
N ALA A 31 -11.36 5.55 33.55
CA ALA A 31 -10.51 5.95 34.70
C ALA A 31 -9.31 5.00 34.94
N SER A 32 -8.11 5.61 35.06
CA SER A 32 -6.98 5.22 35.91
C SER A 32 -6.14 3.95 35.65
N LYS A 33 -4.85 4.20 35.39
CA LYS A 33 -3.60 3.40 35.56
C LYS A 33 -3.47 2.04 34.86
N ASP A 34 -2.53 2.03 33.91
CA ASP A 34 -1.67 0.92 33.48
C ASP A 34 -2.34 -0.34 32.91
N THR A 35 -2.94 -0.28 31.72
CA THR A 35 -2.97 -1.43 30.78
C THR A 35 -3.24 -0.99 29.34
N VAL A 36 -2.34 -1.35 28.42
CA VAL A 36 -2.48 -1.13 26.96
C VAL A 36 -3.37 -2.22 26.36
N CYS A 37 -4.47 -1.85 25.71
CA CYS A 37 -5.27 -2.79 24.91
C CYS A 37 -4.65 -2.95 23.51
N GLN A 38 -3.96 -4.07 23.28
CA GLN A 38 -3.52 -4.52 21.96
C GLN A 38 -4.70 -5.15 21.20
N ALA A 39 -5.13 -4.51 20.10
CA ALA A 39 -6.01 -5.15 19.12
C ALA A 39 -5.15 -5.81 18.03
N SER A 40 -5.14 -7.15 18.00
CA SER A 40 -4.66 -7.94 16.87
C SER A 40 -5.84 -8.68 16.24
N ARG A 41 -6.06 -8.51 14.92
CA ARG A 41 -6.80 -9.43 14.04
C ARG A 41 -6.61 -8.97 12.59
N VAL A 42 -5.74 -9.62 11.82
CA VAL A 42 -5.97 -10.80 10.97
C VAL A 42 -6.85 -10.48 9.76
N ASN A 43 -6.18 -10.24 8.63
CA ASN A 43 -6.71 -10.24 7.28
C ASN A 43 -7.24 -11.63 6.90
N ARG A 44 -8.55 -11.77 6.69
CA ARG A 44 -9.17 -12.75 5.76
C ARG A 44 -10.69 -12.53 5.69
N ALA A 45 -11.17 -11.81 4.68
CA ALA A 45 -12.59 -11.79 4.30
C ALA A 45 -12.73 -11.23 2.87
N LEU A 46 -12.16 -11.93 1.89
CA LEU A 46 -12.61 -11.84 0.50
C LEU A 46 -13.39 -13.13 0.20
N ASP A 47 -14.48 -12.97 -0.55
CA ASP A 47 -15.27 -14.00 -1.24
C ASP A 47 -16.35 -14.79 -0.47
N SER A 48 -17.43 -14.11 -0.01
CA SER A 48 -18.67 -14.84 0.36
C SER A 48 -20.01 -14.17 0.04
N TRP A 49 -20.04 -13.03 -0.67
CA TRP A 49 -21.31 -12.30 -0.93
C TRP A 49 -21.97 -12.61 -2.28
N LYS A 50 -21.39 -13.49 -3.11
CA LYS A 50 -21.90 -13.78 -4.47
C LYS A 50 -22.76 -15.05 -4.62
N PHE A 51 -23.04 -15.80 -3.55
CA PHE A 51 -23.78 -17.08 -3.65
C PHE A 51 -25.16 -17.11 -2.94
N GLY A 52 -25.58 -16.02 -2.28
CA GLY A 52 -26.81 -16.00 -1.47
C GLY A 52 -28.13 -15.73 -2.22
N PHE A 53 -28.10 -15.31 -3.49
CA PHE A 53 -29.31 -14.82 -4.20
C PHE A 53 -29.90 -15.77 -5.25
N ILE A 54 -29.31 -16.94 -5.52
CA ILE A 54 -29.78 -17.85 -6.58
C ILE A 54 -30.59 -19.05 -6.03
N VAL A 55 -30.55 -19.34 -4.73
CA VAL A 55 -31.18 -20.56 -4.17
C VAL A 55 -32.61 -20.32 -3.62
N GLY A 56 -33.07 -19.08 -3.50
CA GLY A 56 -34.39 -18.75 -2.93
C GLY A 56 -35.59 -18.85 -3.88
N SER A 57 -35.37 -18.91 -5.21
CA SER A 57 -36.44 -18.73 -6.20
C SER A 57 -36.94 -20.02 -6.87
N LEU A 58 -36.52 -21.20 -6.39
CA LEU A 58 -36.83 -22.50 -7.04
C LEU A 58 -37.57 -23.53 -6.16
N VAL A 59 -38.01 -23.16 -4.95
CA VAL A 59 -38.74 -24.08 -4.03
C VAL A 59 -40.14 -23.54 -3.65
N GLY A 60 -40.78 -22.81 -4.57
CA GLY A 60 -42.13 -22.27 -4.38
C GLY A 60 -43.20 -22.77 -5.36
N LEU A 61 -42.87 -23.67 -6.28
CA LEU A 61 -43.76 -24.00 -7.42
C LEU A 61 -44.16 -25.45 -7.59
N ILE A 62 -43.94 -26.32 -6.60
CA ILE A 62 -44.49 -27.68 -6.65
C ILE A 62 -44.95 -28.07 -5.24
N TRP A 63 -46.24 -28.43 -5.14
CA TRP A 63 -46.92 -29.08 -4.01
C TRP A 63 -47.80 -28.23 -3.08
N ASN A 64 -49.04 -27.95 -3.51
CA ASN A 64 -50.19 -28.06 -2.60
C ASN A 64 -51.49 -28.37 -3.39
N PRO A 65 -52.12 -29.54 -3.20
CA PRO A 65 -53.40 -29.87 -3.80
C PRO A 65 -54.55 -29.60 -2.82
N ARG A 66 -55.46 -28.67 -3.17
CA ARG A 66 -56.93 -28.75 -2.97
C ARG A 66 -57.63 -27.40 -3.18
N HIS A 67 -58.50 -27.40 -4.20
CA HIS A 67 -59.76 -26.67 -4.41
C HIS A 67 -59.94 -25.23 -3.89
N ARG A 68 -60.21 -24.28 -4.80
CA ARG A 68 -61.57 -23.94 -5.27
C ARG A 68 -61.50 -22.89 -6.38
N LEU A 69 -62.29 -23.14 -7.43
CA LEU A 69 -62.57 -22.23 -8.52
C LEU A 69 -63.44 -21.06 -8.02
N ILE A 70 -63.00 -19.83 -8.27
CA ILE A 70 -63.89 -18.67 -8.39
C ILE A 70 -63.55 -18.01 -9.73
N SER A 71 -64.55 -18.05 -10.61
CA SER A 71 -64.61 -17.44 -11.93
C SER A 71 -64.80 -15.92 -11.84
N GLY A 72 -64.09 -15.17 -12.69
CA GLY A 72 -64.44 -13.79 -13.03
C GLY A 72 -63.38 -12.75 -12.67
N PHE A 73 -62.27 -12.73 -13.42
CA PHE A 73 -61.35 -11.59 -13.44
C PHE A 73 -61.39 -10.93 -14.82
N GLN A 74 -61.93 -9.71 -14.89
CA GLN A 74 -61.72 -8.81 -16.03
C GLN A 74 -60.48 -7.94 -15.76
N PRO A 75 -59.51 -7.83 -16.69
CA PRO A 75 -58.24 -7.17 -16.44
C PRO A 75 -58.27 -5.72 -16.93
N VAL A 76 -58.79 -4.81 -16.11
CA VAL A 76 -58.55 -3.37 -16.31
C VAL A 76 -58.51 -2.74 -14.93
N HIS A 77 -57.36 -2.82 -14.25
CA HIS A 77 -56.91 -1.88 -13.19
C HIS A 77 -55.51 -2.24 -12.65
N LEU A 78 -54.62 -2.78 -13.48
CA LEU A 78 -53.21 -3.06 -13.12
C LEU A 78 -52.20 -2.09 -13.72
N SER A 79 -52.63 -0.88 -14.11
CA SER A 79 -51.80 0.05 -14.90
C SER A 79 -51.49 1.39 -14.23
N VAL A 80 -51.76 1.57 -12.93
CA VAL A 80 -51.46 2.86 -12.26
C VAL A 80 -50.66 2.72 -10.97
N ALA A 81 -50.74 1.57 -10.28
CA ALA A 81 -49.95 1.34 -9.06
C ALA A 81 -48.47 0.99 -9.34
N SER A 82 -48.16 0.38 -10.50
CA SER A 82 -46.78 0.00 -10.86
C SER A 82 -45.94 1.11 -11.51
N LEU A 83 -46.55 2.22 -11.93
CA LEU A 83 -45.81 3.36 -12.48
C LEU A 83 -45.46 4.42 -11.42
N MET A 84 -46.20 4.47 -10.30
CA MET A 84 -45.87 5.36 -9.18
C MET A 84 -44.72 4.87 -8.30
N THR A 85 -44.42 3.56 -8.30
CA THR A 85 -43.29 3.00 -7.54
C THR A 85 -41.94 3.11 -8.25
N LEU A 86 -41.91 3.48 -9.53
CA LEU A 86 -40.65 3.64 -10.29
C LEU A 86 -40.14 5.09 -10.31
N SER A 87 -41.00 6.09 -10.11
CA SER A 87 -40.60 7.51 -10.06
C SER A 87 -40.06 7.93 -8.69
N LEU A 88 -40.43 7.26 -7.59
CA LEU A 88 -39.85 7.49 -6.26
C LEU A 88 -38.51 6.79 -6.04
N TYR A 89 -38.18 5.77 -6.84
CA TYR A 89 -36.86 5.14 -6.83
C TYR A 89 -35.80 5.97 -7.58
N PHE A 90 -36.22 6.78 -8.56
CA PHE A 90 -35.31 7.62 -9.35
C PHE A 90 -35.00 8.98 -8.72
N SER A 91 -35.81 9.45 -7.76
CA SER A 91 -35.62 10.75 -7.09
C SER A 91 -34.93 10.68 -5.72
N ILE A 92 -34.51 9.50 -5.24
CA ILE A 92 -33.64 9.35 -4.05
C ILE A 92 -32.17 9.12 -4.45
N SER A 93 -31.88 9.00 -5.75
CA SER A 93 -30.51 8.81 -6.27
C SER A 93 -29.75 10.11 -6.56
N GLN A 94 -30.34 11.29 -6.36
CA GLN A 94 -29.68 12.58 -6.64
C GLN A 94 -29.92 13.53 -5.47
N GLY A 95 -29.07 13.43 -4.45
CA GLY A 95 -29.28 14.21 -3.23
C GLY A 95 -28.18 14.16 -2.18
N THR A 96 -26.92 13.91 -2.56
CA THR A 96 -25.75 14.35 -1.76
C THR A 96 -24.60 14.59 -2.74
N GLY A 97 -24.44 15.85 -3.17
CA GLY A 97 -23.21 16.32 -3.79
C GLY A 97 -22.08 16.31 -2.77
N VAL A 98 -21.58 15.11 -2.44
CA VAL A 98 -20.24 14.96 -1.92
C VAL A 98 -19.36 15.16 -3.13
N SER A 99 -18.57 16.22 -3.13
CA SER A 99 -17.49 16.42 -4.08
C SER A 99 -16.70 15.12 -4.15
N SER A 100 -16.94 14.33 -5.20
CA SER A 100 -16.04 13.26 -5.58
C SER A 100 -14.76 13.99 -5.94
N ILE A 101 -13.85 14.13 -4.97
CA ILE A 101 -12.47 14.46 -5.25
C ILE A 101 -12.06 13.37 -6.24
N SER A 102 -11.97 13.77 -7.50
CA SER A 102 -11.38 12.96 -8.55
C SER A 102 -9.94 12.70 -8.10
N LEU A 103 -9.73 11.57 -7.41
CA LEU A 103 -8.42 10.98 -7.16
C LEU A 103 -7.94 10.23 -8.43
N LYS A 104 -8.34 10.74 -9.60
CA LYS A 104 -7.78 10.47 -10.91
C LYS A 104 -7.28 11.82 -11.40
N ASP A 105 -6.06 12.15 -10.94
CA ASP A 105 -5.09 13.10 -11.51
C ASP A 105 -4.11 13.65 -10.45
N ARG A 106 -3.69 12.79 -9.52
CA ARG A 106 -2.29 12.78 -9.13
C ARG A 106 -1.69 11.52 -9.71
N VAL A 107 -0.90 11.67 -10.76
CA VAL A 107 0.20 10.74 -10.99
C VAL A 107 0.93 10.66 -9.66
N SER A 108 0.75 9.56 -8.93
CA SER A 108 1.52 9.27 -7.73
C SER A 108 2.95 9.01 -8.19
N THR A 109 3.72 10.08 -8.38
CA THR A 109 5.16 10.02 -8.11
C THR A 109 5.27 9.92 -6.59
N GLY A 110 4.95 8.74 -6.05
CA GLY A 110 4.82 8.52 -4.62
C GLY A 110 6.12 8.91 -3.94
N SER A 111 6.11 10.04 -3.23
CA SER A 111 7.22 10.42 -2.38
C SER A 111 7.38 9.35 -1.30
N TYR A 112 8.58 8.81 -1.16
CA TYR A 112 8.87 7.82 -0.12
C TYR A 112 8.71 8.46 1.26
N SER A 113 8.52 7.63 2.31
CA SER A 113 8.48 8.16 3.67
C SER A 113 9.75 8.97 3.97
N PRO A 114 9.70 9.99 4.87
CA PRO A 114 10.89 10.75 5.22
C PRO A 114 12.05 9.87 5.71
N LYS A 115 11.73 8.77 6.40
CA LYS A 115 12.73 7.79 6.88
C LYS A 115 13.35 7.01 5.73
N LEU A 116 12.56 6.51 4.79
CA LEU A 116 13.09 5.80 3.62
C LEU A 116 13.91 6.73 2.73
N SER A 117 13.42 7.95 2.48
CA SER A 117 14.15 8.98 1.74
C SER A 117 15.49 9.31 2.40
N ALA A 118 15.51 9.46 3.72
CA ALA A 118 16.73 9.70 4.47
C ALA A 118 17.69 8.51 4.44
N PHE A 119 17.18 7.28 4.54
CA PHE A 119 18.00 6.08 4.46
C PHE A 119 18.66 5.93 3.09
N LEU A 120 17.90 6.16 2.01
CA LEU A 120 18.42 6.22 0.65
C LEU A 120 19.48 7.31 0.51
N ALA A 121 19.25 8.52 1.02
CA ALA A 121 20.23 9.61 1.04
C ALA A 121 21.52 9.25 1.79
N THR A 122 21.44 8.49 2.87
CA THR A 122 22.61 8.01 3.61
C THR A 122 23.41 6.98 2.81
N ILE A 123 22.76 6.04 2.12
CA ILE A 123 23.46 5.10 1.23
C ILE A 123 24.17 5.86 0.11
N ARG A 124 23.50 6.84 -0.51
CA ARG A 124 24.10 7.67 -1.56
C ARG A 124 25.36 8.39 -1.09
N TRP A 125 25.31 8.96 0.11
CA TRP A 125 26.47 9.59 0.72
C TRP A 125 27.59 8.60 1.03
N ALA A 126 27.26 7.42 1.57
CA ALA A 126 28.27 6.42 1.90
C ALA A 126 29.01 5.93 0.66
N GLU A 127 28.30 5.74 -0.46
CA GLU A 127 28.83 5.22 -1.72
C GLU A 127 29.51 6.29 -2.59
N THR A 128 29.02 7.53 -2.58
CA THR A 128 29.47 8.58 -3.52
C THR A 128 30.09 9.82 -2.87
N GLY A 129 30.01 9.93 -1.54
CA GLY A 129 30.44 11.10 -0.77
C GLY A 129 29.41 12.24 -0.71
N THR A 130 28.25 12.11 -1.38
CA THR A 130 27.18 13.13 -1.34
C THR A 130 25.78 12.50 -1.31
N SER A 131 24.84 13.16 -0.61
CA SER A 131 23.40 12.80 -0.64
C SER A 131 22.63 13.55 -1.74
N GLU A 132 23.29 14.48 -2.44
CA GLU A 132 22.66 15.40 -3.38
C GLU A 132 22.44 14.74 -4.76
N PRO A 133 21.61 15.33 -5.65
CA PRO A 133 21.21 14.72 -6.92
C PRO A 133 22.36 14.33 -7.86
N GLU A 134 23.53 14.94 -7.72
CA GLU A 134 24.73 14.64 -8.53
C GLU A 134 25.22 13.21 -8.29
N SER A 135 24.88 12.60 -7.14
CA SER A 135 25.18 11.18 -6.84
C SER A 135 24.64 10.23 -7.92
N TYR A 136 23.48 10.53 -8.52
CA TYR A 136 22.84 9.68 -9.54
C TYR A 136 23.64 9.53 -10.84
N ARG A 137 24.62 10.41 -11.07
CA ARG A 137 25.47 10.41 -12.27
C ARG A 137 26.86 9.84 -12.02
N LYS A 138 27.21 9.45 -10.79
CA LYS A 138 28.59 9.07 -10.43
C LYS A 138 28.97 7.72 -11.02
N LEU A 139 30.18 7.64 -11.58
CA LEU A 139 30.83 6.37 -11.92
C LEU A 139 31.78 5.96 -10.80
N VAL A 140 32.07 4.67 -10.68
CA VAL A 140 33.03 4.15 -9.71
C VAL A 140 34.42 4.76 -9.93
N PHE A 141 35.13 5.03 -8.83
CA PHE A 141 36.43 5.71 -8.78
C PHE A 141 36.39 7.18 -9.22
N ASN A 142 36.13 7.46 -10.49
CA ASN A 142 36.10 8.82 -11.03
C ASN A 142 35.21 8.95 -12.27
N GLY A 143 34.61 10.14 -12.43
CA GLY A 143 33.82 10.52 -13.59
C GLY A 143 32.31 10.46 -13.36
N THR A 144 31.59 10.89 -14.39
CA THR A 144 30.13 10.93 -14.42
C THR A 144 29.59 10.38 -15.75
N PHE A 145 28.28 10.15 -15.79
CA PHE A 145 27.55 9.85 -17.01
C PHE A 145 26.29 10.72 -17.09
N ASP A 146 25.82 10.99 -18.30
CA ASP A 146 24.66 11.86 -18.52
C ASP A 146 23.50 11.20 -19.27
N ASP A 147 23.74 10.04 -19.89
CA ASP A 147 22.71 9.22 -20.49
C ASP A 147 22.13 8.24 -19.47
N PHE A 148 20.86 8.44 -19.12
CA PHE A 148 20.10 7.59 -18.22
C PHE A 148 19.26 6.55 -18.94
N SER A 149 19.28 6.46 -20.27
CA SER A 149 18.46 5.48 -21.01
C SER A 149 18.72 4.03 -20.59
N THR A 150 19.91 3.74 -20.07
CA THR A 150 20.28 2.43 -19.52
C THR A 150 21.43 2.57 -18.53
N HIS A 151 21.77 1.50 -17.81
CA HIS A 151 22.97 1.47 -16.99
C HIS A 151 24.21 1.70 -17.89
N PRO A 152 25.19 2.53 -17.52
CA PRO A 152 26.29 2.91 -18.42
C PRO A 152 27.20 1.74 -18.87
N GLN A 153 27.20 0.65 -18.09
CA GLN A 153 28.03 -0.55 -18.30
C GLN A 153 29.54 -0.27 -18.42
N LYS A 154 29.99 0.92 -17.99
CA LYS A 154 31.40 1.33 -18.05
C LYS A 154 32.21 0.57 -17.00
N LYS A 155 33.10 -0.32 -17.45
CA LYS A 155 34.06 -1.00 -16.58
C LYS A 155 35.27 -0.10 -16.34
N GLN A 156 35.49 0.30 -15.10
CA GLN A 156 36.66 1.07 -14.69
C GLN A 156 37.50 0.25 -13.71
N CYS A 157 38.81 0.54 -13.68
CA CYS A 157 39.74 -0.15 -12.79
C CYS A 157 40.60 0.88 -12.06
N ALA A 158 40.85 0.64 -10.77
CA ALA A 158 41.75 1.45 -9.95
C ALA A 158 42.59 0.55 -9.03
N PRO A 159 43.79 1.01 -8.60
CA PRO A 159 44.54 0.33 -7.57
C PRO A 159 43.85 0.51 -6.21
N ILE A 160 43.48 -0.59 -5.55
CA ILE A 160 42.98 -0.63 -4.17
C ILE A 160 43.91 -1.55 -3.38
N ASN A 161 44.55 -1.02 -2.33
CA ASN A 161 45.51 -1.78 -1.49
C ASN A 161 46.57 -2.52 -2.32
N GLY A 162 47.14 -1.85 -3.33
CA GLY A 162 48.17 -2.40 -4.21
C GLY A 162 47.68 -3.41 -5.26
N LYS A 163 46.37 -3.70 -5.33
CA LYS A 163 45.78 -4.60 -6.34
C LYS A 163 44.91 -3.84 -7.33
N ARG A 164 44.98 -4.21 -8.60
CA ARG A 164 44.08 -3.67 -9.63
C ARG A 164 42.69 -4.27 -9.46
N VAL A 165 41.73 -3.44 -9.04
CA VAL A 165 40.33 -3.83 -8.88
C VAL A 165 39.52 -3.17 -9.98
N CYS A 166 38.67 -3.95 -10.65
CA CYS A 166 37.78 -3.44 -11.70
C CYS A 166 36.32 -3.57 -11.28
N SER A 167 35.51 -2.57 -11.57
CA SER A 167 34.09 -2.53 -11.25
C SER A 167 33.30 -1.86 -12.37
N THR A 168 31.99 -2.14 -12.43
CA THR A 168 31.02 -1.46 -13.31
C THR A 168 30.05 -0.59 -12.52
N ALA A 169 30.34 -0.39 -11.23
CA ALA A 169 29.48 0.36 -10.32
C ALA A 169 29.19 1.77 -10.85
N SER A 170 27.91 2.11 -10.93
CA SER A 170 27.43 3.38 -11.46
C SER A 170 26.19 3.86 -10.68
N GLY A 171 25.98 5.17 -10.69
CA GLY A 171 24.84 5.82 -10.07
C GLY A 171 24.98 6.00 -8.57
N ALA A 172 23.91 6.51 -7.95
CA ALA A 172 23.90 6.98 -6.58
C ALA A 172 24.12 5.85 -5.56
N TYR A 173 23.76 4.63 -5.95
CA TYR A 173 23.88 3.43 -5.11
C TYR A 173 24.97 2.47 -5.63
N GLN A 174 25.83 2.94 -6.54
CA GLN A 174 26.94 2.18 -7.12
C GLN A 174 26.51 0.79 -7.63
N MET A 175 25.37 0.74 -8.33
CA MET A 175 24.79 -0.48 -8.88
C MET A 175 25.73 -1.07 -9.93
N LEU A 176 25.92 -2.39 -9.90
CA LEU A 176 26.75 -3.10 -10.87
C LEU A 176 25.94 -3.44 -12.13
N ASN A 177 26.62 -3.68 -13.26
CA ASN A 177 25.94 -4.14 -14.48
C ASN A 177 25.11 -5.41 -14.25
N ARG A 178 25.63 -6.38 -13.47
CA ARG A 178 24.90 -7.59 -13.09
C ARG A 178 23.62 -7.29 -12.28
N SER A 179 23.64 -6.25 -11.44
CA SER A 179 22.50 -5.82 -10.64
C SER A 179 21.43 -5.20 -11.53
N TRP A 180 21.84 -4.41 -12.52
CA TRP A 180 20.95 -3.88 -13.56
C TRP A 180 20.29 -5.00 -14.37
N GLN A 181 21.08 -5.96 -14.86
CA GLN A 181 20.57 -7.11 -15.61
C GLN A 181 19.59 -7.96 -14.79
N ASP A 182 19.80 -8.10 -13.48
CA ASP A 182 18.87 -8.81 -12.60
C ASP A 182 17.58 -8.01 -12.32
N LEU A 183 17.70 -6.76 -11.91
CA LEU A 183 16.59 -5.99 -11.35
C LEU A 183 15.76 -5.26 -12.40
N ALA A 184 16.37 -4.75 -13.48
CA ALA A 184 15.65 -4.01 -14.50
C ALA A 184 14.44 -4.78 -15.07
N PRO A 185 14.58 -6.05 -15.52
CA PRO A 185 13.42 -6.80 -15.99
C PRO A 185 12.43 -7.13 -14.86
N LYS A 186 12.91 -7.48 -13.66
CA LYS A 186 12.05 -7.84 -12.52
C LYS A 186 11.20 -6.69 -11.99
N LEU A 187 11.72 -5.46 -12.08
CA LEU A 187 11.05 -4.24 -11.66
C LEU A 187 10.44 -3.46 -12.84
N ASN A 188 10.50 -4.01 -14.06
CA ASN A 188 10.05 -3.37 -15.30
C ASN A 188 10.62 -1.95 -15.49
N LEU A 189 11.90 -1.76 -15.18
CA LEU A 189 12.60 -0.48 -15.34
C LEU A 189 12.90 -0.25 -16.82
N LYS A 190 12.57 0.95 -17.32
CA LYS A 190 12.79 1.34 -18.72
C LYS A 190 14.07 2.13 -18.94
N ASP A 191 14.65 2.61 -17.85
CA ASP A 191 15.81 3.49 -17.85
C ASP A 191 16.59 3.32 -16.54
N PHE A 192 17.77 3.92 -16.46
CA PHE A 192 18.58 4.02 -15.26
C PHE A 192 18.44 5.39 -14.57
N SER A 193 17.31 6.07 -14.74
CA SER A 193 16.99 7.37 -14.13
C SER A 193 17.11 7.34 -12.60
N PRO A 194 17.18 8.50 -11.92
CA PRO A 194 17.19 8.56 -10.46
C PRO A 194 16.08 7.73 -9.79
N ALA A 195 14.86 7.79 -10.31
CA ALA A 195 13.73 7.02 -9.79
C ALA A 195 13.92 5.50 -9.97
N SER A 196 14.48 5.07 -11.10
CA SER A 196 14.80 3.66 -11.35
C SER A 196 15.92 3.16 -10.43
N GLN A 197 16.95 3.99 -10.19
CA GLN A 197 18.01 3.70 -9.23
C GLN A 197 17.47 3.57 -7.79
N ASP A 198 16.58 4.46 -7.36
CA ASP A 198 15.92 4.37 -6.05
C ASP A 198 15.13 3.07 -5.92
N LYS A 199 14.34 2.70 -6.94
CA LYS A 199 13.59 1.43 -6.94
C LYS A 199 14.49 0.22 -6.81
N MET A 200 15.65 0.21 -7.47
CA MET A 200 16.64 -0.86 -7.32
C MET A 200 17.19 -0.93 -5.89
N ALA A 201 17.52 0.22 -5.28
CA ALA A 201 18.01 0.28 -3.92
C ALA A 201 16.96 -0.21 -2.91
N ILE A 202 15.70 0.23 -3.06
CA ILE A 202 14.57 -0.20 -2.24
C ILE A 202 14.36 -1.71 -2.37
N GLU A 203 14.47 -2.28 -3.58
CA GLU A 203 14.35 -3.73 -3.77
C GLU A 203 15.48 -4.50 -3.06
N TYR A 204 16.71 -3.99 -3.05
CA TYR A 204 17.78 -4.58 -2.23
C TYR A 204 17.51 -4.47 -0.72
N ILE A 205 17.02 -3.32 -0.25
CA ILE A 205 16.61 -3.12 1.16
C ILE A 205 15.53 -4.14 1.54
N ARG A 206 14.52 -4.32 0.68
CA ARG A 206 13.43 -5.28 0.85
C ARG A 206 13.94 -6.72 0.87
N ARG A 207 14.79 -7.12 -0.09
CA ARG A 207 15.38 -8.48 -0.16
C ARG A 207 16.21 -8.84 1.07
N ASN A 208 16.74 -7.85 1.79
CA ASN A 208 17.50 -8.05 3.02
C ASN A 208 16.65 -7.84 4.29
N ASN A 209 15.31 -7.78 4.17
CA ASN A 209 14.38 -7.61 5.29
C ASN A 209 14.65 -6.36 6.13
N ALA A 210 15.16 -5.29 5.51
CA ALA A 210 15.51 -4.05 6.19
C ALA A 210 14.43 -2.96 6.06
N LEU A 211 13.47 -3.12 5.15
CA LEU A 211 12.48 -2.08 4.86
C LEU A 211 11.62 -1.73 6.10
N ASP A 212 11.12 -2.73 6.82
CA ASP A 212 10.33 -2.50 8.04
C ASP A 212 11.16 -1.86 9.16
N ASP A 213 12.46 -2.13 9.20
CA ASP A 213 13.38 -1.48 10.16
C ASP A 213 13.57 0.00 9.82
N VAL A 214 13.73 0.31 8.54
CA VAL A 214 13.82 1.70 8.06
C VAL A 214 12.55 2.46 8.45
N GLU A 215 11.37 1.91 8.14
CA GLU A 215 10.09 2.57 8.44
C GLU A 215 9.83 2.69 9.95
N ALA A 216 10.26 1.70 10.73
CA ALA A 216 10.19 1.77 12.19
C ALA A 216 11.24 2.70 12.81
N GLY A 217 12.23 3.18 12.05
CA GLY A 217 13.34 4.01 12.56
C GLY A 217 14.43 3.21 13.28
N ARG A 218 14.47 1.88 13.13
CA ARG A 218 15.53 0.99 13.63
C ARG A 218 16.75 1.06 12.70
N PHE A 219 17.35 2.25 12.61
CA PHE A 219 18.38 2.60 11.64
C PHE A 219 19.58 1.64 11.67
N ASP A 220 20.17 1.40 12.84
CA ASP A 220 21.37 0.57 12.98
C ASP A 220 21.12 -0.87 12.49
N THR A 221 19.96 -1.44 12.83
CA THR A 221 19.53 -2.76 12.37
C THR A 221 19.39 -2.79 10.85
N ALA A 222 18.74 -1.79 10.27
CA ALA A 222 18.58 -1.68 8.82
C ALA A 222 19.93 -1.59 8.11
N VAL A 223 20.85 -0.74 8.59
CA VAL A 223 22.21 -0.59 8.05
C VAL A 223 22.93 -1.94 8.06
N CYS A 224 22.93 -2.65 9.18
CA CYS A 224 23.65 -3.92 9.27
C CYS A 224 23.05 -5.01 8.39
N LYS A 225 21.72 -5.05 8.22
CA LYS A 225 21.06 -5.98 7.30
C LYS A 225 21.47 -5.77 5.84
N VAL A 226 21.70 -4.52 5.43
CA VAL A 226 22.12 -4.21 4.05
C VAL A 226 23.64 -4.05 3.89
N GLY A 227 24.42 -4.25 4.96
CA GLY A 227 25.87 -4.05 4.96
C GLY A 227 26.61 -4.87 3.92
N ARG A 228 26.07 -6.04 3.52
CA ARG A 228 26.64 -6.90 2.47
C ARG A 228 26.23 -6.51 1.04
N VAL A 229 25.32 -5.55 0.88
CA VAL A 229 24.93 -5.03 -0.43
C VAL A 229 25.89 -3.93 -0.86
N TRP A 230 26.22 -3.03 0.06
CA TRP A 230 27.02 -1.83 -0.18
C TRP A 230 28.33 -1.90 0.60
N ALA A 231 29.45 -1.94 -0.12
CA ALA A 231 30.75 -2.16 0.49
C ALA A 231 31.19 -1.03 1.43
N SER A 232 30.67 0.18 1.23
CA SER A 232 30.95 1.34 2.09
C SER A 232 30.28 1.24 3.47
N LEU A 233 29.29 0.37 3.65
CA LEU A 233 28.58 0.22 4.92
C LEU A 233 29.32 -0.73 5.87
N ILE A 234 29.02 -0.62 7.16
CA ILE A 234 29.52 -1.55 8.19
C ILE A 234 28.78 -2.90 8.12
N CYS A 235 29.17 -3.86 8.96
CA CYS A 235 28.55 -5.19 9.05
C CYS A 235 28.78 -6.08 7.80
N ASN A 236 29.89 -5.86 7.08
CA ASN A 236 30.44 -6.79 6.08
C ASN A 236 31.94 -7.06 6.32
N ASN A 237 32.50 -8.01 5.57
CA ASN A 237 33.88 -8.48 5.71
C ASN A 237 34.76 -8.22 4.47
N TYR A 238 34.42 -7.22 3.65
CA TYR A 238 35.11 -6.96 2.38
C TYR A 238 36.52 -6.36 2.52
N ARG A 239 36.96 -6.02 3.75
CA ARG A 239 38.26 -5.41 4.04
C ARG A 239 38.52 -4.14 3.20
N GLN A 240 37.44 -3.43 2.87
CA GLN A 240 37.46 -2.12 2.25
C GLN A 240 37.18 -1.06 3.33
N PRO A 241 37.56 0.22 3.13
CA PRO A 241 37.20 1.28 4.05
C PRO A 241 35.66 1.37 4.19
N GLN A 242 35.17 1.20 5.42
CA GLN A 242 33.75 1.29 5.77
C GLN A 242 33.47 2.59 6.52
N LYS A 243 32.27 3.13 6.36
CA LYS A 243 31.76 4.24 7.18
C LYS A 243 31.35 3.72 8.56
N SER A 244 31.72 4.45 9.60
CA SER A 244 31.30 4.11 10.96
C SER A 244 29.79 4.29 11.13
N LEU A 245 29.21 3.55 12.07
CA LEU A 245 27.79 3.68 12.38
C LEU A 245 27.42 5.09 12.86
N ALA A 246 28.33 5.78 13.55
CA ALA A 246 28.14 7.15 14.01
C ALA A 246 28.06 8.15 12.85
N GLU A 247 28.96 8.05 11.86
CA GLU A 247 28.90 8.89 10.64
C GLU A 247 27.61 8.66 9.86
N LEU A 248 27.26 7.38 9.65
CA LEU A 248 26.03 6.99 8.94
C LEU A 248 24.79 7.54 9.65
N ARG A 249 24.73 7.45 10.98
CA ARG A 249 23.62 7.95 11.79
C ARG A 249 23.52 9.47 11.72
N SER A 250 24.64 10.18 11.78
CA SER A 250 24.68 11.64 11.66
C SER A 250 24.08 12.12 10.33
N VAL A 251 24.50 11.50 9.22
CA VAL A 251 23.96 11.80 7.88
C VAL A 251 22.47 11.44 7.78
N TYR A 252 22.07 10.30 8.34
CA TYR A 252 20.67 9.89 8.37
C TYR A 252 19.78 10.90 9.11
N GLN A 253 20.16 11.29 10.32
CA GLN A 253 19.38 12.24 11.14
C GLN A 253 19.23 13.60 10.45
N LYS A 254 20.31 14.12 9.86
CA LYS A 254 20.26 15.35 9.06
C LYS A 254 19.25 15.24 7.90
N ASN A 255 19.25 14.11 7.20
CA ASN A 255 18.33 13.91 6.09
C ASN A 255 16.88 13.64 6.53
N VAL A 256 16.65 12.97 7.67
CA VAL A 256 15.28 12.79 8.21
C VAL A 256 14.62 14.15 8.42
N GLU A 257 15.34 15.11 9.00
CA GLU A 257 14.81 16.47 9.19
C GLU A 257 14.55 17.16 7.85
N LYS A 258 15.50 17.09 6.90
CA LYS A 258 15.34 17.62 5.53
C LYS A 258 14.07 17.09 4.87
N TYR A 259 13.84 15.77 4.92
CA TYR A 259 12.69 15.14 4.26
C TYR A 259 11.37 15.24 5.04
N ARG A 260 11.41 15.53 6.35
CA ARG A 260 10.21 15.82 7.15
C ARG A 260 9.59 17.17 6.79
N VAL A 261 10.40 18.13 6.36
CA VAL A 261 9.94 19.48 5.97
C VAL A 261 9.43 19.53 4.52
N ILE A 262 9.98 18.67 3.65
CA ILE A 262 9.68 18.69 2.21
C ILE A 262 8.44 17.84 1.85
N ASN A 263 8.08 16.85 2.68
CA ASN A 263 6.95 15.94 2.48
C ASN A 263 5.79 16.26 3.41
#